data_AF-A0A1Y1X6B6-F1
#
_entry.id   AF-A0A1Y1X6B6-F1
#
_cell.length_a   1.000
_cell.length_b   1.000
_cell.length_c   1.000
_cell.angle_alpha   90.00
_cell.angle_beta   90.00
_cell.angle_gamma   90.00
#
_symmetry.space_group_name_H-M   'P 1'
#
loop_
_entity.id
_entity.type
_entity.pdbx_description
1 polymer ?
#
loop_
_entity_poly.entity_id
_entity_poly.type
_entity_poly.pdbx_seq_one_letter_code
_entity_poly.pdbx_strand_id
1 'polypeptide(L)'
;MIVFGSGGHTTEMIRLVKNLPRTRYSPRNYVVADTDEMSKEKIQLMEEGSKDSNLIEIPRSRKVHQSYFTSIFTTLNAMFYCFINNYKYQPDLIICNGPGTCIPVCYSALILSWLMPWRKTGFGKIKIVYIESLARVKSLSLTGKLLLPTASLFIIQWPELYTKITGIEINTEKEAEAEKDKEEKEKEINNEKDINTKTKTKSTSKFINKRIIFRDDLM
;
A
#
# COMPACT_ATOMS: atom_id res chain seq x y z
N MET A 1 4.98 -8.09 4.75
CA MET A 1 6.03 -7.10 5.06
C MET A 1 5.46 -5.71 4.88
N ILE A 2 5.74 -4.81 5.82
CA ILE A 2 5.13 -3.48 5.87
C ILE A 2 6.25 -2.46 5.99
N VAL A 3 6.32 -1.52 5.05
CA VAL A 3 7.37 -0.50 5.00
C VAL A 3 6.84 0.78 5.63
N PHE A 4 7.60 1.31 6.58
CA PHE A 4 7.31 2.56 7.26
C PHE A 4 8.23 3.66 6.76
N GLY A 5 7.68 4.86 6.67
CA GLY A 5 8.44 6.10 6.48
C GLY A 5 8.39 6.97 7.71
N SER A 6 9.28 7.94 7.81
CA SER A 6 9.34 8.89 8.92
C SER A 6 8.18 9.90 8.89
N GLY A 7 7.73 10.32 10.07
CA GLY A 7 6.80 11.43 10.25
C GLY A 7 5.35 11.09 9.91
N GLY A 8 4.72 11.86 9.03
CA GLY A 8 3.30 11.66 8.65
C GLY A 8 3.02 10.29 8.04
N HIS A 9 3.98 9.74 7.27
CA HIS A 9 3.87 8.40 6.69
C HIS A 9 3.78 7.30 7.75
N THR A 10 4.48 7.43 8.89
CA THR A 10 4.37 6.50 10.02
C THR A 10 2.93 6.45 10.50
N THR A 11 2.31 7.60 10.71
CA THR A 11 0.94 7.70 11.26
C THR A 11 -0.09 7.11 10.29
N GLU A 12 0.02 7.40 9.00
CA GLU A 12 -0.81 6.79 7.95
C GLU A 12 -0.72 5.25 8.01
N MET A 13 0.50 4.71 8.06
CA MET A 13 0.72 3.26 8.09
C MET A 13 0.22 2.60 9.38
N ILE A 14 0.39 3.24 10.54
CA ILE A 14 -0.12 2.71 11.82
C ILE A 14 -1.64 2.57 11.78
N ARG A 15 -2.34 3.61 11.30
CA ARG A 15 -3.81 3.58 11.19
C ARG A 15 -4.28 2.42 10.31
N LEU A 16 -3.59 2.19 9.19
CA LEU A 16 -3.90 1.07 8.30
C LEU A 16 -3.60 -0.28 8.95
N VAL A 17 -2.42 -0.45 9.54
CA VAL A 17 -1.96 -1.75 10.08
C VAL A 17 -2.75 -2.18 11.32
N LYS A 18 -3.20 -1.24 12.15
CA LYS A 18 -4.07 -1.53 13.30
C LYS A 18 -5.36 -2.24 12.90
N ASN A 19 -5.90 -1.93 11.72
CA ASN A 19 -7.13 -2.52 11.20
C ASN A 19 -6.90 -3.81 10.38
N LEU A 20 -5.65 -4.21 10.16
CA LEU A 20 -5.37 -5.50 9.50
C LEU A 20 -5.50 -6.64 10.52
N PRO A 21 -6.24 -7.72 10.21
CA PRO A 21 -6.38 -8.87 11.12
C PRO A 21 -5.06 -9.64 11.24
N ARG A 22 -4.57 -9.86 12.46
CA ARG A 22 -3.32 -10.60 12.72
C ARG A 22 -3.38 -12.05 12.23
N THR A 23 -4.54 -12.69 12.27
CA THR A 23 -4.74 -14.09 11.82
C THR A 23 -4.41 -14.31 10.34
N ARG A 24 -4.57 -13.26 9.50
CA ARG A 24 -4.32 -13.34 8.05
C ARG A 24 -2.99 -12.70 7.64
N TYR A 25 -2.56 -11.68 8.37
CA TYR A 25 -1.35 -10.91 8.06
C TYR A 25 -0.28 -11.17 9.13
N SER A 26 0.24 -12.40 9.14
CA SER A 26 1.30 -12.89 10.03
C SER A 26 2.27 -13.79 9.26
N PRO A 27 3.59 -13.80 9.57
CA PRO A 27 4.30 -12.90 10.48
C PRO A 27 4.33 -11.45 9.95
N ARG A 28 4.34 -10.48 10.86
CA ARG A 28 4.46 -9.05 10.51
C ARG A 28 5.91 -8.59 10.53
N ASN A 29 6.50 -8.47 9.35
CA ASN A 29 7.83 -7.92 9.19
C ASN A 29 7.75 -6.42 8.88
N TYR A 30 8.21 -5.59 9.81
CA TYR A 30 8.21 -4.13 9.74
C TYR A 30 9.56 -3.62 9.26
N VAL A 31 9.60 -2.87 8.17
CA VAL A 31 10.82 -2.28 7.65
C VAL A 31 10.84 -0.79 7.92
N VAL A 32 11.89 -0.32 8.60
CA VAL A 32 12.10 1.09 8.96
C VAL A 32 13.50 1.53 8.53
N ALA A 33 13.70 2.84 8.36
CA ALA A 33 15.04 3.38 8.23
C ALA A 33 15.76 3.33 9.60
N ASP A 34 17.06 3.06 9.57
CA ASP A 34 17.97 3.09 10.72
C ASP A 34 17.88 4.38 11.56
N THR A 35 17.62 5.51 10.91
CA THR A 35 17.52 6.85 11.52
C THR A 35 16.11 7.23 12.00
N ASP A 36 15.13 6.32 11.95
CA ASP A 36 13.72 6.60 12.24
C ASP A 36 13.24 6.00 13.57
N GLU A 37 13.84 6.46 14.67
CA GLU A 37 13.54 5.98 16.03
C GLU A 37 12.06 6.14 16.42
N MET A 38 11.42 7.25 16.03
CA MET A 38 10.00 7.46 16.32
C MET A 38 9.10 6.41 15.69
N SER A 39 9.41 5.94 14.48
CA SER A 39 8.66 4.85 13.86
C SER A 39 8.87 3.53 14.60
N LYS A 40 10.10 3.26 15.06
CA LYS A 40 10.42 2.04 15.83
C LYS A 40 9.62 1.97 17.12
N GLU A 41 9.65 3.03 17.92
CA GLU A 41 8.91 3.11 19.19
C GLU A 41 7.41 2.90 18.97
N LYS A 42 6.82 3.57 17.98
CA LYS A 42 5.39 3.42 17.67
C LYS A 42 5.01 2.02 17.22
N ILE A 43 5.87 1.35 16.44
CA ILE A 43 5.64 -0.05 16.02
C ILE A 43 5.72 -0.98 17.23
N GLN A 44 6.73 -0.81 18.08
CA GLN A 44 6.89 -1.62 19.29
C GLN A 44 5.68 -1.50 20.22
N LEU A 45 5.18 -0.27 20.44
CA LEU A 45 3.96 -0.04 21.21
C LEU A 45 2.71 -0.67 20.55
N MET A 46 2.60 -0.61 19.21
CA MET A 46 1.47 -1.21 18.49
C MET A 46 1.48 -2.75 18.52
N GLU A 47 2.66 -3.35 18.57
CA GLU A 47 2.87 -4.80 18.58
C GLU A 47 3.23 -5.33 19.98
N GLU A 48 3.00 -4.55 21.03
CA GLU A 48 3.22 -4.99 22.40
C GLU A 48 2.43 -6.28 22.69
N GLY A 49 3.11 -7.28 23.27
CA GLY A 49 2.54 -8.61 23.51
C GLY A 49 2.42 -9.52 22.27
N SER A 50 2.77 -9.04 21.08
CA SER A 50 2.83 -9.85 19.85
C SER A 50 4.13 -10.65 19.78
N LYS A 51 4.06 -11.96 19.58
CA LYS A 51 5.25 -12.80 19.37
C LYS A 51 5.63 -12.99 17.90
N ASP A 52 4.76 -12.57 16.97
CA ASP A 52 4.90 -12.84 15.53
C ASP A 52 5.14 -11.56 14.71
N SER A 53 5.97 -10.67 15.26
CA SER A 53 6.37 -9.40 14.65
C SER A 53 7.89 -9.24 14.68
N ASN A 54 8.49 -8.85 13.56
CA ASN A 54 9.91 -8.55 13.46
C ASN A 54 10.11 -7.10 13.03
N LEU A 55 11.02 -6.39 13.69
CA LEU A 55 11.50 -5.07 13.27
C LEU A 55 12.80 -5.23 12.47
N ILE A 56 12.82 -4.67 11.26
CA ILE A 56 13.92 -4.75 10.31
C ILE A 56 14.38 -3.34 9.99
N GLU A 57 15.64 -3.06 10.29
CA GLU A 57 16.26 -1.79 10.00
C GLU A 57 17.04 -1.86 8.68
N ILE A 58 16.91 -0.82 7.86
CA ILE A 58 17.70 -0.65 6.64
C ILE A 58 18.29 0.75 6.58
N PRO A 59 19.45 0.94 5.90
CA PRO A 59 20.01 2.26 5.71
C PRO A 59 19.02 3.21 5.05
N ARG A 60 18.94 4.45 5.53
CA ARG A 60 18.05 5.46 4.94
C ARG A 60 18.40 5.69 3.46
N SER A 61 17.43 5.50 2.57
CA SER A 61 17.64 5.60 1.11
C SER A 61 17.97 7.02 0.64
N ARG A 62 17.46 8.04 1.35
CA ARG A 62 17.77 9.44 1.09
C ARG A 62 17.78 10.27 2.38
N LYS A 63 18.83 11.04 2.60
CA LYS A 63 18.92 12.01 3.69
C LYS A 63 18.14 13.28 3.34
N VAL A 64 17.66 13.99 4.36
CA VAL A 64 17.03 15.30 4.17
C VAL A 64 18.05 16.24 3.51
N HIS A 65 17.60 17.01 2.52
CA HIS A 65 18.42 17.90 1.69
C HIS A 65 19.50 17.25 0.80
N GLN A 66 19.53 15.91 0.71
CA GLN A 66 20.38 15.23 -0.25
C GLN A 66 19.86 15.42 -1.69
N SER A 67 20.78 15.64 -2.64
CA SER A 67 20.46 15.74 -4.06
C SER A 67 19.92 14.42 -4.62
N TYR A 68 19.03 14.49 -5.62
CA TYR A 68 18.45 13.30 -6.24
C TYR A 68 19.52 12.37 -6.84
N PHE A 69 20.58 12.92 -7.44
CA PHE A 69 21.66 12.12 -8.01
C PHE A 69 22.43 11.33 -6.96
N THR A 70 22.89 11.99 -5.89
CA THR A 70 23.61 11.29 -4.81
C THR A 70 22.71 10.30 -4.07
N SER A 71 21.40 10.54 -4.06
CA SER A 71 20.43 9.62 -3.46
C SER A 71 20.34 8.27 -4.15
N ILE A 72 20.78 8.16 -5.42
CA ILE A 72 20.85 6.88 -6.14
C ILE A 72 21.80 5.93 -5.42
N PHE A 73 23.00 6.40 -5.05
CA PHE A 73 24.00 5.55 -4.38
C PHE A 73 23.54 5.09 -3.00
N THR A 74 22.91 5.98 -2.22
CA THR A 74 22.36 5.60 -0.90
C THR A 74 21.17 4.66 -1.04
N THR A 75 20.37 4.81 -2.10
CA THR A 75 19.26 3.87 -2.42
C THR A 75 19.80 2.51 -2.83
N LEU A 76 20.87 2.43 -3.64
CA LEU A 76 21.50 1.17 -4.02
C LEU A 76 22.11 0.46 -2.81
N ASN A 77 22.77 1.21 -1.91
CA ASN A 77 23.24 0.64 -0.64
C ASN A 77 22.08 0.06 0.17
N ALA A 78 20.99 0.81 0.36
CA ALA A 78 19.79 0.31 1.03
C ALA A 78 19.20 -0.93 0.33
N MET A 79 19.24 -0.97 -1.01
CA MET A 79 18.75 -2.09 -1.80
C MET A 79 19.52 -3.38 -1.51
N PHE A 80 20.84 -3.33 -1.29
CA PHE A 80 21.63 -4.49 -0.88
C PHE A 80 21.13 -5.11 0.44
N TYR A 81 20.88 -4.28 1.45
CA TYR A 81 20.28 -4.76 2.71
C TYR A 81 18.87 -5.31 2.49
N CYS A 82 18.09 -4.69 1.60
CA CYS A 82 16.76 -5.19 1.25
C CYS A 82 16.81 -6.56 0.56
N PHE A 83 17.83 -6.84 -0.27
CA PHE A 83 18.04 -8.16 -0.87
C PHE A 83 18.20 -9.24 0.21
N ILE A 84 19.05 -9.01 1.20
CA ILE A 84 19.28 -9.95 2.31
C ILE A 84 17.97 -10.20 3.07
N ASN A 85 17.25 -9.14 3.42
CA ASN A 85 15.99 -9.24 4.16
C ASN A 85 14.88 -9.92 3.35
N ASN A 86 14.70 -9.57 2.07
CA ASN A 86 13.71 -10.22 1.20
C ASN A 86 14.07 -11.67 0.87
N TYR A 87 15.36 -12.02 0.87
CA TYR A 87 15.81 -13.41 0.77
C TYR A 87 15.43 -14.21 2.02
N LYS A 88 15.67 -13.65 3.22
CA LYS A 88 15.39 -14.27 4.52
C LYS A 88 13.90 -14.42 4.79
N TYR A 89 13.14 -13.33 4.72
CA TYR A 89 11.74 -13.29 5.19
C TYR A 89 10.71 -13.69 4.12
N GLN A 90 11.10 -13.70 2.84
CA GLN A 90 10.26 -14.13 1.71
C GLN A 90 8.81 -13.59 1.75
N PRO A 91 8.61 -12.26 1.75
CA PRO A 91 7.27 -11.70 1.86
C PRO A 91 6.42 -12.01 0.62
N ASP A 92 5.24 -12.55 0.86
CA ASP A 92 4.18 -12.74 -0.13
C ASP A 92 3.42 -11.43 -0.41
N LEU A 93 3.35 -10.55 0.58
CA LEU A 93 2.74 -9.22 0.49
C LEU A 93 3.67 -8.14 1.02
N ILE A 94 3.85 -7.07 0.24
CA ILE A 94 4.49 -5.82 0.66
C ILE A 94 3.44 -4.71 0.66
N ILE A 95 3.26 -4.05 1.81
CA ILE A 95 2.41 -2.86 1.96
C ILE A 95 3.31 -1.67 2.23
N CYS A 96 3.14 -0.59 1.49
CA CYS A 96 3.98 0.59 1.64
C CYS A 96 3.28 1.87 1.19
N ASN A 97 3.72 3.01 1.74
CA ASN A 97 3.27 4.34 1.32
C ASN A 97 4.42 5.19 0.74
N GLY A 98 4.30 6.52 0.72
CA GLY A 98 5.15 7.43 -0.05
C GLY A 98 6.68 7.56 0.17
N PRO A 99 7.37 7.02 1.21
CA PRO A 99 8.80 7.34 1.38
C PRO A 99 9.70 6.66 0.34
N GLY A 100 10.86 7.27 0.06
CA GLY A 100 11.87 6.69 -0.85
C GLY A 100 12.37 5.30 -0.41
N THR A 101 12.26 4.97 0.87
CA THR A 101 12.55 3.65 1.46
C THR A 101 11.78 2.50 0.81
N CYS A 102 10.60 2.76 0.24
CA CYS A 102 9.78 1.74 -0.40
C CYS A 102 10.39 1.21 -1.70
N ILE A 103 11.18 2.03 -2.40
CA ILE A 103 11.82 1.67 -3.66
C ILE A 103 12.79 0.49 -3.47
N PRO A 104 13.84 0.57 -2.62
CA PRO A 104 14.77 -0.55 -2.47
C PRO A 104 14.08 -1.82 -1.95
N VAL A 105 13.09 -1.70 -1.06
CA VAL A 105 12.35 -2.87 -0.53
C VAL A 105 11.55 -3.57 -1.62
N CYS A 106 10.75 -2.82 -2.40
CA CYS A 106 9.88 -3.39 -3.42
C CYS A 106 10.68 -3.95 -4.59
N TYR A 107 11.64 -3.18 -5.12
CA TYR A 107 12.40 -3.61 -6.30
C TYR A 107 13.34 -4.77 -6.00
N SER A 108 13.98 -4.83 -4.83
CA SER A 108 14.79 -6.01 -4.48
C SER A 108 13.92 -7.28 -4.37
N ALA A 109 12.69 -7.18 -3.86
CA ALA A 109 11.78 -8.31 -3.80
C ALA A 109 11.32 -8.78 -5.19
N LEU A 110 11.03 -7.83 -6.09
CA LEU A 110 10.68 -8.13 -7.49
C LEU A 110 11.85 -8.78 -8.24
N ILE A 111 13.06 -8.23 -8.10
CA ILE A 111 14.27 -8.78 -8.72
C ILE A 111 14.52 -10.20 -8.21
N LEU A 112 14.39 -10.45 -6.91
CA LEU A 112 14.51 -11.80 -6.37
C LEU A 112 13.41 -12.75 -6.86
N SER A 113 12.18 -12.27 -7.00
CA SER A 113 11.06 -13.05 -7.55
C SER A 113 11.33 -13.49 -9.00
N TRP A 114 11.97 -12.61 -9.78
CA TRP A 114 12.38 -12.85 -11.16
C TRP A 114 13.61 -13.77 -11.26
N LEU A 115 14.67 -13.53 -10.48
CA LEU A 115 15.92 -14.30 -10.49
C LEU A 115 15.77 -15.71 -9.90
N MET A 116 14.84 -15.90 -8.96
CA MET A 116 14.70 -17.15 -8.19
C MET A 116 13.26 -17.67 -8.22
N PRO A 117 12.73 -18.09 -9.38
CA PRO A 117 11.33 -18.43 -9.53
C PRO A 117 10.86 -19.67 -8.76
N TRP A 118 11.79 -20.55 -8.38
CA TRP A 118 11.50 -21.74 -7.57
C TRP A 118 11.16 -21.43 -6.10
N ARG A 119 11.37 -20.18 -5.64
CA ARG A 119 11.06 -19.78 -4.26
C ARG A 119 9.55 -19.70 -4.00
N LYS A 120 9.19 -19.69 -2.72
CA LYS A 120 7.82 -19.43 -2.24
C LYS A 120 7.21 -18.19 -2.89
N THR A 121 8.01 -17.14 -3.08
CA THR A 121 7.61 -15.84 -3.64
C THR A 121 8.17 -15.58 -5.05
N GLY A 122 8.47 -16.64 -5.80
CA GLY A 122 8.87 -16.57 -7.22
C GLY A 122 7.78 -16.01 -8.14
N PHE A 123 8.04 -15.97 -9.45
CA PHE A 123 7.22 -15.33 -10.50
C PHE A 123 5.75 -15.06 -10.16
N GLY A 124 5.40 -13.77 -10.02
CA GLY A 124 4.02 -13.29 -9.90
C GLY A 124 3.32 -13.58 -8.57
N LYS A 125 3.97 -14.29 -7.64
CA LYS A 125 3.40 -14.63 -6.32
C LYS A 125 3.46 -13.45 -5.35
N ILE A 126 4.52 -12.65 -5.41
CA ILE A 126 4.63 -11.45 -4.58
C ILE A 126 3.59 -10.41 -4.99
N LYS A 127 2.88 -9.85 -4.00
CA LYS A 127 1.94 -8.75 -4.17
C LYS A 127 2.48 -7.48 -3.54
N ILE A 128 2.43 -6.38 -4.28
CA ILE A 128 2.80 -5.06 -3.80
C ILE A 128 1.53 -4.22 -3.74
N VAL A 129 1.17 -3.78 -2.54
CA VAL A 129 0.10 -2.82 -2.28
C VAL A 129 0.78 -1.49 -1.97
N TYR A 130 0.59 -0.53 -2.87
CA TYR A 130 1.08 0.82 -2.68
C TYR A 130 -0.09 1.74 -2.36
N ILE A 131 0.07 2.53 -1.29
CA ILE A 131 -0.89 3.53 -0.87
C ILE A 131 -0.22 4.89 -1.05
N GLU A 132 -0.74 5.72 -1.95
CA GLU A 132 -0.20 7.07 -2.09
C GLU A 132 -0.45 7.86 -0.78
N SER A 133 0.44 8.80 -0.47
CA SER A 133 0.28 9.57 0.77
C SER A 133 -0.87 10.55 0.70
N LEU A 134 -1.54 10.76 1.85
CA LEU A 134 -2.62 11.72 2.00
C LEU A 134 -2.18 13.15 1.66
N ALA A 135 -0.89 13.47 1.78
CA ALA A 135 -0.35 14.77 1.38
C ALA A 135 -0.37 15.02 -0.14
N ARG A 136 -0.64 14.00 -0.97
CA ARG A 136 -0.55 14.08 -2.44
C ARG A 136 -1.93 14.27 -3.08
N VAL A 137 -2.42 15.50 -3.07
CA VAL A 137 -3.74 15.86 -3.65
C VAL A 137 -3.73 15.95 -5.18
N LYS A 138 -2.70 16.59 -5.76
CA LYS A 138 -2.71 17.00 -7.20
C LYS A 138 -1.82 16.18 -8.13
N SER A 139 -0.87 15.44 -7.57
CA SER A 139 0.09 14.65 -8.36
C SER A 139 0.72 13.53 -7.54
N LEU A 140 1.00 12.41 -8.20
CA LEU A 140 1.72 11.28 -7.61
C LEU A 140 3.09 11.68 -7.07
N SER A 141 3.49 11.07 -5.97
CA SER A 141 4.86 11.16 -5.47
C SER A 141 5.84 10.50 -6.45
N LEU A 142 7.13 10.82 -6.34
CA LEU A 142 8.15 10.14 -7.15
C LEU A 142 8.12 8.62 -6.89
N THR A 143 7.98 8.23 -5.63
CA THR A 143 7.81 6.84 -5.21
C THR A 143 6.60 6.20 -5.89
N GLY A 144 5.46 6.87 -5.86
CA GLY A 144 4.22 6.40 -6.50
C GLY A 144 4.37 6.24 -8.01
N LYS A 145 5.01 7.19 -8.69
CA LYS A 145 5.30 7.08 -10.13
C LYS A 145 6.17 5.86 -10.46
N LEU A 146 7.17 5.58 -9.64
CA LEU A 146 8.08 4.45 -9.83
C LEU A 146 7.39 3.10 -9.53
N LEU A 147 6.54 3.03 -8.51
CA LEU A 147 5.86 1.78 -8.13
C LEU A 147 4.57 1.52 -8.92
N LEU A 148 3.97 2.52 -9.55
CA LEU A 148 2.77 2.36 -10.38
C LEU A 148 2.83 1.19 -11.39
N PRO A 149 3.90 0.98 -12.18
CA PRO A 149 3.96 -0.13 -13.14
C PRO A 149 4.06 -1.52 -12.49
N THR A 150 4.53 -1.61 -11.25
CA THR A 150 4.83 -2.89 -10.57
C THR A 150 3.87 -3.23 -9.44
N ALA A 151 3.12 -2.24 -8.93
CA ALA A 151 2.14 -2.44 -7.89
C ALA A 151 1.01 -3.37 -8.37
N SER A 152 0.69 -4.36 -7.54
CA SER A 152 -0.46 -5.23 -7.75
C SER A 152 -1.77 -4.50 -7.44
N LEU A 153 -1.72 -3.62 -6.43
CA LEU A 153 -2.81 -2.73 -6.03
C LEU A 153 -2.21 -1.36 -5.70
N PHE A 154 -2.79 -0.32 -6.26
CA PHE A 154 -2.39 1.07 -6.11
C PHE A 154 -3.60 1.87 -5.60
N ILE A 155 -3.50 2.37 -4.37
CA ILE A 155 -4.61 3.06 -3.70
C ILE A 155 -4.35 4.57 -3.75
N ILE A 156 -5.36 5.30 -4.22
CA ILE A 156 -5.39 6.76 -4.29
C ILE A 156 -6.59 7.25 -3.48
N GLN A 157 -6.39 8.25 -2.63
CA GLN A 157 -7.43 8.77 -1.74
C GLN A 157 -8.07 10.07 -2.22
N TRP A 158 -7.45 10.75 -3.19
CA TRP A 158 -7.94 12.02 -3.71
C TRP A 158 -8.67 11.82 -5.04
N PRO A 159 -9.93 12.26 -5.18
CA PRO A 159 -10.71 12.04 -6.38
C PRO A 159 -10.10 12.78 -7.58
N GLU A 160 -9.57 14.00 -7.37
CA GLU A 160 -8.85 14.76 -8.40
C GLU A 160 -7.64 14.00 -8.94
N LEU A 161 -6.84 13.40 -8.05
CA LEU A 161 -5.67 12.61 -8.44
C LEU A 161 -6.08 11.32 -9.14
N TYR A 162 -7.10 10.63 -8.63
CA TYR A 162 -7.59 9.39 -9.23
C TYR A 162 -8.10 9.63 -10.66
N THR A 163 -8.93 10.66 -10.83
CA THR A 163 -9.47 11.08 -12.14
C THR A 163 -8.34 11.44 -13.09
N LYS A 164 -7.34 12.20 -12.62
CA LYS A 164 -6.17 12.56 -13.43
C LYS A 164 -5.34 11.37 -13.89
N ILE A 165 -5.23 10.31 -13.07
CA ILE A 165 -4.41 9.13 -13.39
C ILE A 165 -5.17 8.11 -14.23
N THR A 166 -6.47 7.94 -13.98
CA THR A 166 -7.28 6.89 -14.61
C THR A 166 -8.17 7.39 -15.75
N GLY A 167 -8.44 8.70 -15.80
CA GLY A 167 -9.45 9.31 -16.67
C GLY A 167 -10.90 9.03 -16.25
N ILE A 168 -11.11 8.39 -15.09
CA ILE A 168 -12.44 8.04 -14.58
C ILE A 168 -12.88 9.10 -13.59
N GLU A 169 -13.98 9.80 -13.90
CA GLU A 169 -14.60 10.74 -12.97
C GLU A 169 -15.32 9.99 -11.85
N ILE A 170 -15.00 10.34 -10.60
CA ILE A 170 -15.70 9.84 -9.42
C ILE A 170 -16.84 10.83 -9.14
N ASN A 171 -18.07 10.41 -9.41
CA ASN A 171 -19.26 11.14 -8.96
C ASN A 171 -19.48 10.85 -7.48
N THR A 172 -18.76 11.56 -6.62
CA THR A 172 -18.88 11.50 -5.15
C THR A 172 -20.33 11.68 -4.68
N GLU A 173 -21.15 12.42 -5.43
CA GLU A 173 -22.57 12.62 -5.13
C GLU A 173 -23.41 11.36 -5.34
N LYS A 174 -23.15 10.57 -6.39
CA LYS A 174 -23.92 9.34 -6.68
C LYS A 174 -23.51 8.16 -5.81
N GLU A 175 -22.27 8.10 -5.35
CA GLU A 175 -21.83 7.04 -4.42
C GLU A 175 -22.32 7.33 -3.00
N ALA A 176 -22.34 8.60 -2.56
CA ALA A 176 -22.97 9.00 -1.29
C ALA A 176 -24.50 8.85 -1.31
N GLU A 177 -25.18 9.14 -2.43
CA GLU A 177 -26.60 8.81 -2.60
C GLU A 177 -26.82 7.30 -2.70
N ALA A 178 -25.95 6.53 -3.37
CA ALA A 178 -26.07 5.08 -3.43
C ALA A 178 -25.74 4.37 -2.11
N GLU A 179 -24.88 4.93 -1.26
CA GLU A 179 -24.63 4.45 0.11
C GLU A 179 -25.75 4.85 1.07
N LYS A 180 -26.31 6.06 0.96
CA LYS A 180 -27.53 6.45 1.69
C LYS A 180 -28.73 5.60 1.28
N ASP A 181 -28.92 5.36 -0.02
CA ASP A 181 -29.95 4.48 -0.55
C ASP A 181 -29.72 3.01 -0.14
N LYS A 182 -28.46 2.58 0.04
CA LYS A 182 -28.14 1.23 0.55
C LYS A 182 -28.34 1.11 2.05
N GLU A 183 -28.02 2.13 2.83
CA GLU A 183 -28.32 2.18 4.28
C GLU A 183 -29.82 2.31 4.55
N GLU A 184 -30.56 3.05 3.73
CA GLU A 184 -32.04 3.09 3.78
C GLU A 184 -32.64 1.76 3.33
N LYS A 185 -32.13 1.15 2.25
CA LYS A 185 -32.57 -0.19 1.83
C LYS A 185 -32.18 -1.28 2.82
N GLU A 186 -31.02 -1.24 3.49
CA GLU A 186 -30.67 -2.22 4.55
C GLU A 186 -31.52 -2.04 5.81
N LYS A 187 -32.04 -0.83 6.08
CA LYS A 187 -33.04 -0.59 7.13
C LYS A 187 -34.43 -1.10 6.73
N GLU A 188 -34.81 -1.00 5.45
CA GLU A 188 -36.08 -1.55 4.93
C GLU A 188 -36.04 -3.08 4.74
N ILE A 189 -34.90 -3.65 4.37
CA ILE A 189 -34.70 -5.10 4.16
C ILE A 189 -34.73 -5.90 5.48
N ASN A 190 -34.56 -5.24 6.64
CA ASN A 190 -34.80 -5.87 7.94
C ASN A 190 -36.30 -6.01 8.30
N ASN A 191 -37.22 -5.50 7.48
CA ASN A 191 -38.66 -5.57 7.75
C ASN A 191 -39.50 -6.33 6.72
N GLU A 192 -38.99 -6.78 5.58
CA GLU A 192 -39.77 -7.60 4.66
C GLU A 192 -38.91 -8.63 3.94
N LYS A 193 -39.20 -9.91 4.23
CA LYS A 193 -38.74 -11.03 3.42
C LYS A 193 -39.52 -11.05 2.10
N ASP A 194 -38.80 -11.53 1.09
CA ASP A 194 -39.26 -12.17 -0.15
C ASP A 194 -39.35 -11.34 -1.45
N ILE A 195 -38.68 -11.93 -2.46
CA ILE A 195 -38.91 -11.91 -3.92
C ILE A 195 -38.01 -11.01 -4.81
N ASN A 196 -36.97 -11.69 -5.31
CA ASN A 196 -36.37 -11.70 -6.65
C ASN A 196 -36.95 -10.76 -7.75
N THR A 197 -36.10 -9.97 -8.44
CA THR A 197 -35.68 -10.24 -9.84
C THR A 197 -34.69 -9.22 -10.42
N LYS A 198 -33.86 -9.76 -11.33
CA LYS A 198 -32.84 -9.19 -12.23
C LYS A 198 -33.16 -7.82 -12.86
N THR A 199 -32.11 -7.00 -13.05
CA THR A 199 -31.84 -6.40 -14.38
C THR A 199 -30.36 -6.10 -14.62
N LYS A 200 -29.90 -6.46 -15.82
CA LYS A 200 -28.58 -6.16 -16.41
C LYS A 200 -28.58 -4.74 -16.96
N THR A 201 -27.44 -4.06 -16.84
CA THR A 201 -27.04 -3.02 -17.80
C THR A 201 -25.55 -3.13 -18.10
N LYS A 202 -25.26 -3.46 -19.37
CA LYS A 202 -23.94 -3.31 -19.99
C LYS A 202 -23.70 -1.81 -20.18
N SER A 203 -22.53 -1.32 -19.79
CA SER A 203 -21.94 -0.15 -20.44
C SER A 203 -20.43 -0.26 -20.48
N THR A 204 -19.90 0.09 -21.63
CA THR A 204 -18.58 -0.13 -22.16
C THR A 204 -17.55 0.83 -21.57
N SER A 205 -16.69 0.33 -20.67
CA SER A 205 -15.32 0.82 -20.47
C SER A 205 -14.41 -0.39 -20.26
N LYS A 206 -13.82 -0.84 -21.37
CA LYS A 206 -13.03 -2.06 -21.49
C LYS A 206 -11.61 -1.76 -21.00
N PHE A 207 -11.20 -2.36 -19.88
CA PHE A 207 -9.80 -2.51 -19.41
C PHE A 207 -9.06 -1.32 -18.78
N ILE A 208 -9.71 -0.38 -18.12
CA ILE A 208 -8.97 0.56 -17.24
C ILE A 208 -8.67 -0.14 -15.91
N ASN A 209 -7.44 -0.67 -15.82
CA ASN A 209 -6.73 -1.28 -14.68
C ASN A 209 -7.53 -1.50 -13.37
N LYS A 210 -8.00 -2.73 -13.13
CA LYS A 210 -8.47 -3.23 -11.80
C LYS A 210 -7.44 -3.04 -10.65
N ARG A 211 -6.22 -2.61 -10.96
CA ARG A 211 -5.11 -2.41 -10.02
C ARG A 211 -5.14 -1.04 -9.34
N ILE A 212 -5.79 -0.02 -9.92
CA ILE A 212 -5.84 1.32 -9.31
C ILE A 212 -7.22 1.53 -8.70
N ILE A 213 -7.28 1.77 -7.40
CA ILE A 213 -8.53 1.88 -6.63
C ILE A 213 -8.58 3.23 -5.92
N PHE A 214 -9.75 3.85 -5.96
CA PHE A 214 -10.08 5.02 -5.16
C PHE A 214 -10.60 4.60 -3.77
N ARG A 215 -10.09 5.22 -2.71
CA ARG A 215 -10.49 4.96 -1.31
C ARG A 215 -10.36 6.23 -0.47
N ASP A 216 -11.48 6.84 -0.11
CA ASP A 216 -11.56 8.01 0.75
C ASP A 216 -11.68 7.66 2.24
N ASP A 217 -12.15 6.47 2.58
CA ASP A 217 -12.23 5.90 3.93
C ASP A 217 -10.89 5.79 4.69
N LEU A 218 -9.78 6.05 4.00
CA LEU A 218 -8.44 6.11 4.58
C LEU A 218 -8.03 7.52 5.05
N MET A 219 -8.87 8.54 4.84
CA MET A 219 -8.69 9.92 5.33
C MET A 219 -9.15 10.06 6.78
#